data_AF-F0GI85-F1
#
_entry.id   AF-F0GI85-F1
#
_cell.length_a   1.000
_cell.length_b   1.000
_cell.length_c   1.000
_cell.angle_alpha   90.00
_cell.angle_beta   90.00
_cell.angle_gamma   90.00
#
_symmetry.space_group_name_H-M   'P 1'
#
loop_
_entity.id
_entity.type
_entity.pdbx_description
1 polymer ?
#
loop_
_entity_poly.entity_id
_entity_poly.type
_entity_poly.pdbx_seq_one_letter_code
_entity_poly.pdbx_strand_id
1 'polypeptide(L)' 'MNHPNGRAARLAAPLAALLACTALPAFAQSSVVLYGRVDTAIEYANAGPNHVARMGSGNLFASQWG' A
#
# COMPACT_ATOMS: atom_id res chain seq x y z
N MET A 1 -41.18 -13.39 -44.00
CA MET A 1 -40.53 -13.73 -42.71
C MET A 1 -39.57 -12.61 -42.34
N ASN A 2 -39.84 -11.94 -41.23
CA ASN A 2 -39.13 -10.75 -40.76
C ASN A 2 -37.70 -11.09 -40.31
N HIS A 3 -36.68 -10.52 -40.96
CA HIS A 3 -35.35 -10.35 -40.34
C HIS A 3 -35.16 -8.86 -40.04
N PRO A 4 -35.53 -8.38 -38.84
CA PRO A 4 -35.08 -7.08 -38.42
C PRO A 4 -33.58 -7.18 -38.06
N ASN A 5 -32.86 -6.06 -38.17
CA ASN A 5 -31.60 -5.77 -37.44
C ASN A 5 -30.25 -5.83 -38.17
N GLY A 6 -30.18 -5.73 -39.51
CA GLY A 6 -28.89 -5.59 -40.21
C GLY A 6 -28.15 -4.26 -39.94
N ARG A 7 -28.86 -3.19 -39.55
CA ARG A 7 -28.26 -1.86 -39.29
C ARG A 7 -27.62 -1.74 -37.91
N ALA A 8 -28.21 -2.38 -36.90
CA ALA A 8 -27.66 -2.42 -35.55
C ALA A 8 -26.32 -3.18 -35.50
N ALA A 9 -26.21 -4.28 -36.23
CA ALA A 9 -24.97 -5.08 -36.33
C ALA A 9 -23.82 -4.35 -37.07
N ARG A 10 -24.13 -3.49 -38.06
CA ARG A 10 -23.12 -2.76 -38.85
C ARG A 10 -22.40 -1.67 -38.06
N LEU A 11 -23.04 -1.11 -37.05
CA LEU A 11 -22.45 -0.11 -36.15
C LEU A 11 -21.81 -0.76 -34.90
N ALA A 12 -22.24 -1.97 -34.55
CA ALA A 12 -21.71 -2.70 -33.39
C ALA A 12 -20.24 -3.13 -33.58
N ALA A 13 -19.86 -3.58 -34.78
CA ALA A 13 -18.50 -4.02 -35.07
C ALA A 13 -17.41 -2.92 -34.94
N PRO A 14 -17.55 -1.73 -35.55
CA PRO A 14 -16.55 -0.67 -35.41
C PRO A 14 -16.50 -0.10 -33.99
N LEU A 15 -17.64 -0.03 -33.30
CA LEU A 15 -17.70 0.43 -31.91
C LEU A 15 -16.98 -0.54 -30.96
N ALA A 16 -17.17 -1.86 -31.15
CA ALA A 16 -16.47 -2.88 -30.38
C ALA A 16 -14.95 -2.87 -30.63
N ALA A 17 -14.52 -2.64 -31.88
CA ALA A 17 -13.11 -2.51 -32.22
C ALA A 17 -12.47 -1.28 -31.55
N LEU A 18 -13.18 -0.14 -31.54
CA LEU A 18 -12.72 1.09 -30.88
C LEU A 18 -12.57 0.88 -29.35
N LEU A 19 -13.54 0.19 -28.73
CA LEU A 19 -13.51 -0.12 -27.29
C LEU A 19 -12.36 -1.08 -26.93
N ALA A 20 -12.03 -2.03 -27.81
CA ALA A 20 -10.89 -2.93 -27.62
C ALA A 20 -9.54 -2.19 -27.73
N CYS A 21 -9.43 -1.19 -28.61
CA CYS A 21 -8.24 -0.34 -28.73
C CYS A 21 -8.05 0.61 -27.53
N THR A 22 -9.12 0.90 -26.77
CA THR A 22 -9.07 1.71 -25.55
C THR A 22 -8.94 0.90 -24.27
N ALA A 23 -8.63 -0.41 -24.37
CA ALA A 23 -8.31 -1.23 -23.21
C ALA A 23 -6.99 -0.76 -22.59
N LEU A 24 -7.07 0.31 -21.79
CA LEU A 24 -5.96 0.84 -21.02
C LEU A 24 -5.57 -0.22 -19.99
N PRO A 25 -4.27 -0.50 -19.81
CA PRO A 25 -3.83 -1.32 -18.69
C PRO A 25 -4.32 -0.66 -17.39
N ALA A 26 -5.20 -1.36 -16.68
CA ALA A 26 -5.56 -0.98 -15.32
C ALA A 26 -4.36 -1.29 -14.42
N PHE A 27 -3.43 -0.35 -14.31
CA PHE A 27 -2.37 -0.42 -13.31
C PHE A 27 -3.02 -0.28 -11.94
N ALA A 28 -3.31 -1.41 -11.29
CA ALA A 28 -3.55 -1.40 -9.87
C ALA A 28 -2.25 -0.92 -9.19
N GLN A 29 -2.17 0.36 -8.86
CA GLN A 29 -1.04 0.91 -8.13
C GLN A 29 -1.08 0.36 -6.70
N SER A 30 -0.54 -0.84 -6.51
CA SER A 30 -0.32 -1.41 -5.18
C SER A 30 1.01 -0.90 -4.64
N SER A 31 0.99 -0.17 -3.53
CA SER A 31 2.18 0.12 -2.74
C SER A 31 2.14 -0.67 -1.44
N VAL A 32 3.30 -1.16 -1.02
CA VAL A 32 3.52 -1.69 0.33
C VAL A 32 4.36 -0.66 1.06
N VAL A 33 3.91 -0.24 2.24
CA VAL A 33 4.68 0.66 3.10
C VAL A 33 5.31 -0.18 4.19
N LEU A 34 6.63 -0.35 4.10
CA LEU A 34 7.44 -0.83 5.21
C LEU A 34 7.83 0.37 6.06
N TYR A 35 7.53 0.32 7.35
CA TYR A 35 7.94 1.35 8.30
C TYR A 35 8.56 0.73 9.53
N GLY A 36 9.39 1.53 10.20
CA GLY A 36 10.02 1.11 11.43
C GLY A 36 10.59 2.26 12.23
N ARG A 37 10.79 2.00 13.51
CA ARG A 37 11.48 2.89 14.43
C ARG A 37 12.30 2.07 15.39
N VAL A 38 13.52 2.52 15.62
CA VAL A 38 14.38 2.05 16.70
C VAL A 38 14.48 3.15 17.73
N ASP A 39 14.13 2.82 18.97
CA ASP A 39 14.35 3.65 20.15
C ASP A 39 15.27 2.87 21.08
N THR A 40 16.49 3.37 21.25
CA THR A 40 17.48 2.79 22.15
C THR A 40 18.15 3.90 22.93
N ALA A 41 18.34 3.66 24.22
CA ALA A 41 18.94 4.64 25.13
C ALA A 41 19.86 3.94 26.12
N ILE A 42 20.83 4.70 26.62
CA ILE A 42 21.57 4.35 27.83
C ILE A 42 20.93 5.16 28.96
N GLU A 43 20.45 4.47 29.98
CA GLU A 43 19.90 5.08 31.18
C GLU A 43 20.82 4.89 32.37
N TYR A 44 20.93 5.95 33.16
CA TYR A 44 21.48 5.90 34.50
C TYR A 44 20.36 6.12 35.50
N ALA A 45 20.06 5.10 36.31
CA ALA A 45 19.08 5.18 37.38
C ALA A 45 19.80 5.19 38.73
N ASN A 46 19.49 6.18 39.56
CA ASN A 46 20.03 6.35 40.90
C ASN A 46 18.92 6.19 41.94
N ALA A 47 19.14 5.30 42.91
CA ALA A 47 18.25 5.04 44.03
C ALA A 47 19.03 5.13 45.36
N GLY A 48 19.78 6.24 45.53
CA GLY A 48 20.60 6.47 46.73
C GLY A 48 21.90 5.67 46.70
N PRO A 49 22.18 4.77 47.67
CA PRO A 49 23.39 3.93 47.64
C PRO A 49 23.46 3.02 46.42
N ASN A 50 22.31 2.64 45.86
CA ASN A 50 22.21 1.77 44.69
C ASN A 50 22.09 2.59 43.41
N HIS A 51 22.78 2.15 42.36
CA HIS A 51 22.74 2.77 41.05
C HIS A 51 22.95 1.72 39.96
N VAL A 52 22.39 1.97 38.78
CA VAL A 52 22.56 1.10 37.61
C VAL A 52 22.69 1.94 36.35
N ALA A 53 23.67 1.58 35.52
CA ALA A 53 23.76 2.01 34.13
C ALA A 53 23.32 0.83 33.25
N ARG A 54 22.33 1.05 32.38
CA ARG A 54 21.82 0.00 31.49
C ARG A 54 21.45 0.57 30.12
N MET A 55 21.62 -0.24 29.09
CA MET A 55 21.08 0.03 27.77
C MET A 55 19.70 -0.64 27.65
N GLY A 56 18.73 0.08 27.10
CA GLY A 56 17.37 -0.41 26.91
C GLY A 56 16.68 0.26 25.73
N SER A 57 15.46 -0.16 25.44
CA SER A 57 14.59 0.42 24.41
C SER A 57 13.27 0.89 25.02
N GLY A 58 12.53 1.72 24.29
CA GLY A 58 11.18 2.12 24.71
C GLY A 58 11.15 3.31 25.67
N ASN A 59 12.22 4.12 25.73
CA ASN A 59 12.35 5.19 26.71
C ASN A 59 11.59 6.47 26.28
N LEU A 60 11.67 6.83 25.01
CA LEU A 60 10.89 7.94 24.43
C LEU A 60 9.70 7.42 23.63
N PHE A 61 9.91 6.38 22.82
CA PHE A 61 8.87 5.74 22.03
C PHE A 61 9.09 4.24 21.94
N ALA A 62 8.04 3.47 21.68
CA ALA A 62 8.19 2.05 21.38
C ALA A 62 9.00 1.83 20.09
N SER A 63 9.92 0.87 20.12
CA SER A 63 10.50 0.33 18.88
C SER A 63 9.44 -0.52 18.18
N GLN A 64 9.31 -0.38 16.86
CA GLN A 64 8.20 -0.94 16.09
C GLN A 64 8.57 -1.16 14.62
N TRP A 65 7.90 -2.12 13.97
CA TRP A 65 8.11 -2.55 12.59
C TRP A 65 6.79 -3.01 11.98
N GLY A 66 6.56 -2.74 10.69
CA GLY A 66 5.35 -3.15 9.98
C GLY A 66 5.39 -2.88 8.49
#